data_AF-A0A3B9SKY7-F1
#
_entry.id   AF-A0A3B9SKY7-F1
#
_cell.length_a   1.000
_cell.length_b   1.000
_cell.length_c   1.000
_cell.angle_alpha   90.00
_cell.angle_beta   90.00
_cell.angle_gamma   90.00
#
_symmetry.space_group_name_H-M   'P 1'
#
loop_
_entity.id
_entity.type
_entity.pdbx_description
1 polymer ?
#
loop_
_entity_poly.entity_id
_entity_poly.type
_entity_poly.pdbx_seq_one_letter_code
_entity_poly.pdbx_strand_id
1 'polypeptide(L)'
;MKQRLRRFLTAIALVSSWAAMSQTSPITIVFHEKFDPPSGPDSVTTFHTTPGTTIPYWNDTSAFSVSAPNSYHAKIVPFDSVIFETDAFATTGNIFVRLQFDQICKVHFGQQAYVRVSNDNGATWTRLT
;
A
#
# COMPACT_ATOMS: atom_id res chain seq x y z
N MET A 1 -16.90 -34.03 42.25
CA MET A 1 -17.27 -33.64 40.86
C MET A 1 -17.27 -32.12 40.64
N LYS A 2 -17.93 -31.31 41.49
CA LYS A 2 -18.03 -29.83 41.34
C LYS A 2 -16.67 -29.10 41.19
N GLN A 3 -15.65 -29.50 41.95
CA GLN A 3 -14.33 -28.85 41.92
C GLN A 3 -13.53 -29.16 40.65
N ARG A 4 -13.70 -30.36 40.07
CA ARG A 4 -13.10 -30.74 38.78
C ARG A 4 -13.75 -29.99 37.63
N LEU A 5 -15.07 -29.84 37.65
CA LEU A 5 -15.81 -29.06 36.66
C LEU A 5 -15.43 -27.57 36.67
N ARG A 6 -15.28 -26.97 37.87
CA ARG A 6 -14.81 -25.58 38.00
C ARG A 6 -13.41 -25.39 37.39
N ARG A 7 -12.46 -26.27 37.69
CA ARG A 7 -11.09 -26.22 37.14
C ARG A 7 -11.09 -26.38 35.62
N PHE A 8 -11.95 -27.24 35.09
CA PHE A 8 -12.09 -27.45 33.65
C PHE A 8 -12.64 -26.20 32.96
N LEU A 9 -13.70 -25.58 33.51
CA LEU A 9 -14.26 -24.34 32.99
C LEU A 9 -13.27 -23.15 33.07
N THR A 10 -12.46 -23.08 34.13
CA THR A 10 -11.42 -22.03 34.24
C THR A 10 -10.30 -22.26 33.23
N ALA A 11 -9.91 -23.50 32.96
CA ALA A 11 -8.93 -23.81 31.93
C ALA A 11 -9.45 -23.45 30.53
N ILE A 12 -10.72 -23.75 30.22
CA ILE A 12 -11.36 -23.34 28.96
C ILE A 12 -11.37 -21.81 28.84
N ALA A 13 -11.76 -21.10 29.90
CA ALA A 13 -11.77 -19.64 29.90
C ALA A 13 -10.36 -19.08 29.64
N LEU A 14 -9.32 -19.58 30.32
CA LEU A 14 -7.94 -19.15 30.11
C LEU A 14 -7.45 -19.40 28.68
N VAL A 15 -7.73 -20.58 28.11
CA VAL A 15 -7.34 -20.93 26.73
C VAL A 15 -8.09 -20.07 25.72
N SER A 16 -9.39 -19.80 25.94
CA SER A 16 -10.18 -18.94 25.08
C SER A 16 -9.72 -17.48 25.10
N SER A 17 -9.32 -16.96 26.27
CA SER A 17 -8.73 -15.63 26.40
C SER A 17 -7.38 -15.53 25.71
N TRP A 18 -6.55 -16.57 25.79
CA TRP A 18 -5.25 -16.59 25.14
C TRP A 18 -5.36 -16.68 23.61
N ALA A 19 -6.35 -17.43 23.11
CA ALA A 19 -6.69 -17.46 21.69
C ALA A 19 -7.19 -16.09 21.17
N ALA A 20 -7.95 -15.36 21.98
CA ALA A 20 -8.43 -14.01 21.63
C ALA A 20 -7.29 -12.96 21.59
N MET A 21 -6.24 -13.14 22.40
CA MET A 21 -5.07 -12.24 22.43
C MET A 21 -4.02 -12.53 21.34
N SER A 22 -4.10 -13.68 20.66
CA SER A 22 -3.22 -14.04 19.54
C SER A 22 -3.64 -13.42 18.20
N GLN A 23 -4.54 -12.44 18.21
CA GLN A 23 -4.87 -11.68 17.00
C GLN A 23 -3.65 -10.85 16.59
N THR A 24 -3.09 -11.20 15.44
CA THR A 24 -1.98 -10.51 14.77
C THR A 24 -2.31 -9.04 14.54
N SER A 25 -1.25 -8.22 14.36
CA SER A 25 -1.25 -6.76 14.21
C SER A 25 -2.63 -6.13 13.91
N PRO A 26 -3.13 -5.17 14.72
CA PRO A 26 -4.45 -4.55 14.51
C PRO A 26 -4.56 -3.75 13.19
N ILE A 27 -3.48 -3.69 12.41
CA ILE A 27 -3.39 -2.97 11.14
C ILE A 27 -2.78 -3.92 10.11
N THR A 28 -3.59 -4.29 9.13
CA THR A 28 -3.18 -5.10 7.98
C THR A 28 -2.53 -4.18 6.94
N ILE A 29 -1.33 -4.55 6.44
CA ILE A 29 -0.77 -3.94 5.23
C ILE A 29 -1.53 -4.56 4.06
N VAL A 30 -2.40 -3.76 3.43
CA VAL A 30 -3.21 -4.22 2.29
C VAL A 30 -2.56 -3.90 0.96
N PHE A 31 -1.57 -3.01 0.95
CA PHE A 31 -0.79 -2.64 -0.22
C PHE A 31 0.64 -2.27 0.18
N HIS A 32 1.61 -2.83 -0.53
CA HIS A 32 3.04 -2.50 -0.40
C HIS A 32 3.66 -2.36 -1.78
N GLU A 33 4.03 -1.14 -2.15
CA GLU A 33 4.72 -0.84 -3.40
C GLU A 33 6.22 -1.13 -3.26
N LYS A 34 6.72 -2.15 -3.99
CA LYS A 34 8.15 -2.48 -4.04
C LYS A 34 8.66 -2.92 -5.42
N PHE A 35 7.80 -2.87 -6.45
CA PHE A 35 8.10 -3.19 -7.86
C PHE A 35 8.66 -4.61 -8.16
N ASP A 36 8.66 -5.50 -7.16
CA ASP A 36 9.10 -6.89 -7.30
C ASP A 36 7.93 -7.86 -7.50
N PRO A 37 8.17 -9.06 -8.08
CA PRO A 37 7.16 -10.12 -8.19
C PRO A 37 6.54 -10.53 -6.83
N PRO A 38 5.26 -10.94 -6.78
CA PRO A 38 4.32 -11.08 -7.90
C PRO A 38 3.65 -9.77 -8.33
N SER A 39 3.82 -8.69 -7.56
CA SER A 39 3.19 -7.39 -7.80
C SER A 39 3.80 -6.64 -8.99
N GLY A 40 5.10 -6.78 -9.24
CA GLY A 40 5.81 -6.19 -10.37
C GLY A 40 5.55 -4.68 -10.56
N PRO A 41 5.85 -4.14 -11.76
CA PRO A 41 5.29 -2.86 -12.22
C PRO A 41 3.77 -2.92 -12.46
N ASP A 42 3.18 -4.12 -12.56
CA ASP A 42 1.78 -4.32 -12.94
C ASP A 42 0.77 -3.83 -11.90
N SER A 43 1.18 -3.60 -10.64
CA SER A 43 0.28 -3.11 -9.59
C SER A 43 0.13 -1.58 -9.57
N VAL A 44 0.89 -0.86 -10.40
CA VAL A 44 0.88 0.61 -10.48
C VAL A 44 0.94 1.06 -11.94
N THR A 45 -0.12 1.69 -12.42
CA THR A 45 -0.12 2.37 -13.72
C THR A 45 0.47 3.77 -13.56
N THR A 46 1.47 4.10 -14.38
CA THR A 46 2.06 5.44 -14.40
C THR A 46 1.60 6.20 -15.63
N PHE A 47 1.18 7.46 -15.44
CA PHE A 47 0.80 8.31 -16.57
C PHE A 47 1.07 9.80 -16.40
N HIS A 48 1.23 10.49 -17.53
CA HIS A 48 1.33 11.94 -17.63
C HIS A 48 -0.05 12.57 -17.78
N THR A 49 -0.29 13.71 -17.13
CA THR A 49 -1.52 14.50 -17.33
C THR A 49 -1.56 15.23 -18.68
N THR A 50 -0.39 15.50 -19.27
CA THR A 50 -0.26 16.20 -20.55
C THR A 50 -0.44 15.23 -21.72
N PRO A 51 -1.48 15.40 -22.56
CA PRO A 51 -1.74 14.50 -23.68
C PRO A 51 -0.57 14.46 -24.68
N GLY A 52 -0.30 13.27 -25.23
CA GLY A 52 0.74 13.10 -26.26
C GLY A 52 2.18 13.09 -25.71
N THR A 53 2.36 13.10 -24.39
CA THR A 53 3.67 12.91 -23.77
C THR A 53 4.13 11.46 -23.98
N THR A 54 5.14 11.27 -24.82
CA THR A 54 5.72 9.95 -25.13
C THR A 54 7.05 9.71 -24.43
N ILE A 55 7.34 10.43 -23.34
CA ILE A 55 8.52 10.14 -22.53
C ILE A 55 8.34 8.75 -21.95
N PRO A 56 9.25 7.80 -22.25
CA PRO A 56 9.16 6.46 -21.66
C PRO A 56 9.25 6.58 -20.15
N TYR A 57 8.29 6.01 -19.43
CA TYR A 57 8.50 5.69 -18.02
C TYR A 57 9.76 4.82 -17.93
N TRP A 58 10.66 5.11 -17.00
CA TRP A 58 11.96 4.45 -17.02
C TRP A 58 11.79 2.98 -16.61
N ASN A 59 12.47 2.10 -17.34
CA ASN A 59 12.50 0.67 -17.08
C ASN A 59 12.99 0.38 -15.65
N ASP A 60 12.60 -0.78 -15.12
CA ASP A 60 13.09 -1.28 -13.84
C ASP A 60 14.62 -1.21 -13.76
N THR A 61 15.13 -0.55 -12.72
CA THR A 61 16.57 -0.50 -12.43
C THR A 61 16.86 -1.14 -11.08
N SER A 62 18.11 -1.49 -10.80
CA SER A 62 18.53 -1.94 -9.46
C SER A 62 19.31 -0.88 -8.67
N ALA A 63 19.55 0.31 -9.25
CA ALA A 63 20.45 1.32 -8.69
C ALA A 63 19.94 1.92 -7.37
N PHE A 64 18.63 2.10 -7.24
CA PHE A 64 17.98 2.64 -6.04
C PHE A 64 16.74 1.79 -5.72
N SER A 65 16.97 0.58 -5.23
CA SER A 65 15.90 -0.38 -4.90
C SER A 65 15.78 -0.59 -3.39
N VAL A 66 14.55 -0.80 -2.93
CA VAL A 66 14.25 -1.17 -1.53
C VAL A 66 14.30 -2.70 -1.38
N SER A 67 14.00 -3.41 -2.45
CA SER A 67 14.21 -4.84 -2.60
C SER A 67 14.61 -5.15 -4.03
N ALA A 68 15.48 -6.15 -4.19
CA ALA A 68 15.93 -6.59 -5.51
C ALA A 68 14.85 -7.47 -6.17
N PRO A 69 14.69 -7.42 -7.51
CA PRO A 69 15.60 -6.77 -8.46
C PRO A 69 15.26 -5.34 -8.87
N ASN A 70 14.08 -4.80 -8.52
CA ASN A 70 13.50 -3.71 -9.28
C ASN A 70 13.33 -2.40 -8.50
N SER A 71 13.29 -1.30 -9.25
CA SER A 71 12.89 0.03 -8.80
C SER A 71 12.34 0.78 -10.02
N TYR A 72 11.26 1.51 -9.80
CA TYR A 72 10.61 2.27 -10.85
C TYR A 72 10.97 3.75 -10.79
N HIS A 73 11.18 4.35 -11.95
CA HIS A 73 11.50 5.77 -12.05
C HIS A 73 10.64 6.44 -13.12
N ALA A 74 10.24 7.68 -12.85
CA ALA A 74 9.56 8.50 -13.84
C ALA A 74 10.12 9.92 -13.82
N LYS A 75 10.04 10.60 -14.96
CA LYS A 75 10.52 11.97 -15.12
C LYS A 75 9.40 12.85 -15.64
N ILE A 76 9.14 13.93 -14.91
CA ILE A 76 8.18 14.96 -15.28
C ILE A 76 8.68 15.80 -16.47
N VAL A 77 7.76 16.30 -17.28
CA VAL A 77 8.01 17.32 -18.31
C VAL A 77 7.47 18.68 -17.86
N PRO A 78 7.87 19.80 -18.48
CA PRO A 78 7.31 21.10 -18.14
C PRO A 78 5.78 21.12 -18.26
N PHE A 79 5.11 21.80 -17.32
CA PHE A 79 3.65 21.97 -17.27
C PHE A 79 2.84 20.67 -17.16
N ASP A 80 3.43 19.63 -16.59
CA ASP A 80 2.81 18.32 -16.44
C ASP A 80 2.77 17.85 -14.98
N SER A 81 2.10 16.73 -14.74
CA SER A 81 2.17 15.92 -13.52
C SER A 81 2.32 14.46 -13.90
N VAL A 82 3.21 13.76 -13.20
CA VAL A 82 3.33 12.30 -13.27
C VAL A 82 2.49 11.70 -12.16
N ILE A 83 1.59 10.80 -12.53
CA ILE A 83 0.69 10.11 -11.61
C ILE A 83 1.10 8.64 -11.52
N PHE A 84 1.15 8.13 -10.31
CA PHE A 84 1.27 6.72 -9.98
C PHE A 84 -0.07 6.27 -9.40
N GLU A 85 -0.79 5.44 -10.15
CA GLU A 85 -2.12 4.96 -9.77
C GLU A 85 -2.06 3.45 -9.53
N THR A 86 -2.36 3.05 -8.29
CA THR A 86 -2.42 1.63 -7.93
C THR A 86 -3.64 0.98 -8.53
N ASP A 87 -3.55 -0.31 -8.85
CA ASP A 87 -4.74 -1.13 -9.12
C ASP A 87 -5.72 -1.11 -7.94
N ALA A 88 -7.00 -1.33 -8.22
CA ALA A 88 -8.01 -1.46 -7.17
C ALA A 88 -7.76 -2.71 -6.32
N PHE A 89 -7.74 -2.54 -5.00
CA PHE A 89 -7.58 -3.64 -4.04
C PHE A 89 -8.68 -3.61 -2.97
N ALA A 90 -9.00 -4.78 -2.40
CA ALA A 90 -10.07 -4.92 -1.42
C ALA A 90 -9.58 -4.59 0.01
N THR A 91 -10.31 -3.72 0.69
CA THR A 91 -10.11 -3.42 2.12
C THR A 91 -11.13 -4.11 3.03
N THR A 92 -12.11 -4.81 2.45
CA THR A 92 -13.21 -5.49 3.15
C THR A 92 -12.71 -6.39 4.28
N GLY A 93 -13.35 -6.28 5.44
CA GLY A 93 -13.00 -7.07 6.63
C GLY A 93 -11.91 -6.45 7.50
N ASN A 94 -11.26 -5.37 7.06
CA ASN A 94 -10.28 -4.63 7.86
C ASN A 94 -10.92 -3.38 8.47
N ILE A 95 -10.79 -3.22 9.78
CA ILE A 95 -11.20 -1.98 10.49
C ILE A 95 -10.15 -0.88 10.26
N PHE A 96 -8.88 -1.28 10.20
CA PHE A 96 -7.75 -0.41 9.87
C PHE A 96 -6.92 -1.05 8.77
N VAL A 97 -6.51 -0.23 7.81
CA VAL A 97 -5.61 -0.63 6.73
C VAL A 97 -4.37 0.25 6.74
N ARG A 98 -3.24 -0.32 6.33
CA ARG A 98 -2.01 0.40 6.06
C ARG A 98 -1.65 0.26 4.59
N LEU A 99 -1.33 1.39 3.99
CA LEU A 99 -0.70 1.49 2.69
C LEU A 99 0.77 1.86 2.94
N GLN A 100 1.69 1.14 2.33
CA GLN A 100 3.13 1.39 2.47
C GLN A 100 3.75 1.61 1.10
N PHE A 101 4.52 2.70 1.00
CA PHE A 101 5.21 3.12 -0.23
C PHE A 101 6.65 3.42 0.12
N ASP A 102 7.58 2.89 -0.65
CA ASP A 102 9.00 3.16 -0.49
C ASP A 102 9.50 3.99 -1.67
N GLN A 103 9.39 5.32 -1.55
CA GLN A 103 9.59 6.26 -2.67
C GLN A 103 10.67 7.30 -2.40
N ILE A 104 11.44 7.61 -3.44
CA ILE A 104 12.32 8.78 -3.47
C ILE A 104 11.71 9.81 -4.41
N CYS A 105 11.11 10.86 -3.84
CA CYS A 105 10.52 11.95 -4.61
C CYS A 105 11.36 13.22 -4.47
N LYS A 106 11.74 13.83 -5.61
CA LYS A 106 12.37 15.16 -5.66
C LYS A 106 11.37 16.15 -6.23
N VAL A 107 10.92 17.08 -5.39
CA VAL A 107 9.94 18.10 -5.77
C VAL A 107 10.67 19.45 -5.85
N HIS A 108 10.54 20.14 -6.99
CA HIS A 108 11.12 21.47 -7.15
C HIS A 108 10.38 22.49 -6.26
N PHE A 109 11.07 23.57 -5.88
CA PHE A 109 10.48 24.66 -5.11
C PHE A 109 9.25 25.24 -5.84
N GLY A 110 8.11 25.26 -5.16
CA GLY A 110 6.82 25.71 -5.73
C GLY A 110 5.97 24.62 -6.38
N GLN A 111 6.46 23.37 -6.47
CA GLN A 111 5.65 22.21 -6.85
C GLN A 111 5.20 21.43 -5.62
N GLN A 112 4.23 20.54 -5.79
CA GLN A 112 3.66 19.74 -4.70
C GLN A 112 3.49 18.29 -5.15
N ALA A 113 3.75 17.36 -4.24
CA ALA A 113 3.44 15.95 -4.39
C ALA A 113 2.34 15.57 -3.40
N TYR A 114 1.42 14.71 -3.84
CA TYR A 114 0.25 14.33 -3.05
C TYR A 114 0.04 12.83 -3.09
N VAL A 115 -0.35 12.28 -1.94
CA VAL A 115 -1.00 10.97 -1.89
C VAL A 115 -2.51 11.21 -1.87
N ARG A 116 -3.23 10.48 -2.71
CA ARG A 116 -4.69 10.53 -2.80
C ARG A 116 -5.25 9.12 -2.75
N VAL A 117 -6.47 9.00 -2.23
CA VAL A 117 -7.23 7.75 -2.19
C VAL A 117 -8.59 7.93 -2.85
N SER A 118 -9.02 6.89 -3.56
CA SER A 118 -10.33 6.77 -4.18
C SER A 118 -11.04 5.55 -3.60
N ASN A 119 -12.34 5.64 -3.38
CA ASN A 119 -13.20 4.53 -2.97
C ASN A 119 -14.30 4.23 -4.01
N ASP A 120 -14.21 4.81 -5.21
CA ASP A 120 -15.19 4.70 -6.30
C ASP A 120 -14.54 4.41 -7.65
N ASN A 121 -13.45 3.63 -7.64
CA ASN A 121 -12.71 3.20 -8.83
C ASN A 121 -12.18 4.36 -9.68
N GLY A 122 -11.75 5.44 -9.02
CA GLY A 122 -11.01 6.55 -9.62
C GLY A 122 -11.89 7.72 -10.06
N ALA A 123 -13.20 7.67 -9.80
CA ALA A 123 -14.12 8.74 -10.17
C ALA A 123 -13.93 9.99 -9.27
N THR A 124 -13.66 9.80 -7.98
CA THR A 124 -13.34 10.89 -7.05
C THR A 124 -12.13 10.55 -6.17
N TRP A 125 -11.39 11.59 -5.79
CA TRP A 125 -10.12 11.43 -5.07
C TRP A 125 -10.06 12.33 -3.85
N THR A 126 -9.73 11.75 -2.70
CA THR A 126 -9.49 12.47 -1.44
C THR A 126 -7.99 12.57 -1.19
N ARG A 127 -7.49 13.78 -0.96
CA ARG A 127 -6.08 14.00 -0.60
C ARG A 127 -5.82 13.61 0.85
N LEU A 128 -4.78 12.82 1.07
CA LEU A 128 -4.27 12.48 2.40
C LEU A 128 -3.35 13.60 2.93
N THR A 129 -3.36 13.79 4.25
CA THR A 129 -2.59 14.81 4.97
C THR A 129 -1.60 14.17 5.92
#